data_AF-A0A1V4SVJ0-F1
#
_entry.id   AF-A0A1V4SVJ0-F1
#
_cell.length_a   1.000
_cell.length_b   1.000
_cell.length_c   1.000
_cell.angle_alpha   90.00
_cell.angle_beta   90.00
_cell.angle_gamma   90.00
#
_symmetry.space_group_name_H-M   'P 1'
#
loop_
_entity.id
_entity.type
_entity.pdbx_description
1 polymer ?
#
loop_
_entity_poly.entity_id
_entity_poly.type
_entity_poly.pdbx_seq_one_letter_code
_entity_poly.pdbx_strand_id
1 'polypeptide(L)'
;MEGLEKEIIEKKEDILKNISNKINFLESKIQYLIDENAELKNKLRENSLENKKLDLILEKLDSIKELKKENYNNIINKPSEELSLEKQNLDRKEPKEIDKRDINGLLKEGEYYLDRYNNHEDLIISMDYLGEASDLGSIKASYILGNIYYENEFYKDIDLAIEYYKRASFGRYEEAIEKLIQIYENKGNEGEYIYYHYLGDIFFNGDFVEENKEKYMEYYMIAAEKGVEESINKLINIYIDLATQNDPEASFMLGEIYNIGEWVERDEEEAFDWYNKSETDGNEEGRVKAGELALEIGDILYEEEDIKCIEWYSIASEKENREAQYKLAQLFEKGNFVGRDEERALELYKRAAENGYIKALTKVKIIKPMKSLFNKERD
;
A
#
# COMPACT_ATOMS: atom_id res chain seq x y z
N MET A 1 52.97 33.33 30.65
CA MET A 1 52.80 31.88 30.47
C MET A 1 51.68 31.35 31.35
N GLU A 2 51.67 31.64 32.66
CA GLU A 2 50.61 31.17 33.59
C GLU A 2 49.16 31.54 33.18
N GLY A 3 48.92 32.73 32.61
CA GLY A 3 47.57 33.11 32.14
C GLY A 3 47.07 32.31 30.93
N LEU A 4 47.99 31.88 30.05
CA LEU A 4 47.66 31.11 28.85
C LEU A 4 47.45 29.63 29.19
N GLU A 5 48.22 29.10 30.14
CA GLU A 5 48.03 27.74 30.66
C GLU A 5 46.70 27.60 31.39
N LYS A 6 46.29 28.62 32.17
CA LYS A 6 45.00 28.63 32.85
C LYS A 6 43.82 28.64 31.86
N GLU A 7 43.92 29.44 30.80
CA GLU A 7 42.88 29.50 29.76
C GLU A 7 42.79 28.19 28.94
N ILE A 8 43.91 27.49 28.74
CA ILE A 8 43.93 26.17 28.09
C ILE A 8 43.32 25.10 29.00
N ILE A 9 43.57 25.16 30.31
CA ILE A 9 42.97 24.23 31.29
C ILE A 9 41.46 24.43 31.38
N GLU A 10 40.98 25.67 31.50
CA GLU A 10 39.54 25.98 31.53
C GLU A 10 38.84 25.49 30.24
N LYS A 11 39.47 25.66 29.07
CA LYS A 11 38.92 25.15 27.79
C LYS A 11 38.95 23.62 27.68
N LYS A 12 39.96 22.95 28.25
CA LYS A 12 39.98 21.48 28.36
C LYS A 12 38.83 20.99 29.23
N GLU A 13 38.56 21.68 30.35
CA GLU A 13 37.44 21.36 31.23
C GLU A 13 36.08 21.54 30.54
N ASP A 14 35.91 22.59 29.73
CA ASP A 14 34.67 22.80 28.95
C ASP A 14 34.45 21.74 27.85
N ILE A 15 35.49 21.35 27.11
CA ILE A 15 35.38 20.27 26.11
C ILE A 15 35.05 18.93 26.79
N LEU A 16 35.70 18.64 27.92
CA LEU A 16 35.43 17.44 28.70
C LEU A 16 34.00 17.45 29.28
N LYS A 17 33.51 18.61 29.70
CA LYS A 17 32.14 18.80 30.16
C LYS A 17 31.14 18.57 29.03
N ASN A 18 31.39 19.07 27.82
CA ASN A 18 30.53 18.85 26.65
C ASN A 18 30.51 17.39 26.19
N ILE A 19 31.67 16.73 26.14
CA ILE A 19 31.74 15.29 25.84
C ILE A 19 31.00 14.50 26.93
N SER A 20 31.18 14.85 28.20
CA SER A 20 30.48 14.21 29.31
C SER A 20 28.97 14.40 29.22
N ASN A 21 28.49 15.60 28.87
CA ASN A 21 27.07 15.89 28.68
C ASN A 21 26.48 15.07 27.52
N LYS A 22 27.19 14.98 26.39
CA LYS A 22 26.77 14.20 25.21
C LYS A 22 26.69 12.70 25.53
N ILE A 23 27.60 12.20 26.34
CA ILE A 23 27.56 10.80 26.79
C ILE A 23 26.41 10.59 27.78
N ASN A 24 26.21 11.50 28.74
CA ASN A 24 25.11 11.39 29.70
C ASN A 24 23.74 11.47 29.00
N PHE A 25 23.63 12.26 27.93
CA PHE A 25 22.43 12.33 27.09
C PHE A 25 22.18 11.01 26.35
N LEU A 26 23.22 10.44 25.72
CA LEU A 26 23.11 9.12 25.07
C LEU A 26 22.78 8.03 26.09
N GLU A 27 23.37 8.06 27.29
CA GLU A 27 23.04 7.15 28.39
C GLU A 27 21.58 7.28 28.81
N SER A 28 21.06 8.52 28.92
CA SER A 28 19.66 8.78 29.27
C SER A 28 18.70 8.29 28.18
N LYS A 29 19.03 8.52 26.90
CA LYS A 29 18.22 8.05 25.76
C LYS A 29 18.23 6.53 25.65
N ILE A 30 19.38 5.90 25.89
CA ILE A 30 19.46 4.43 25.92
C ILE A 30 18.72 3.87 27.12
N GLN A 31 18.80 4.51 28.30
CA GLN A 31 18.04 4.09 29.48
C GLN A 31 16.53 4.20 29.25
N TYR A 32 16.07 5.29 28.63
CA TYR A 32 14.68 5.45 28.21
C TYR A 32 14.23 4.30 27.29
N LEU A 33 15.04 3.95 26.29
CA LEU A 33 14.75 2.82 25.40
C LEU A 33 14.76 1.46 26.13
N ILE A 34 15.60 1.30 27.15
CA ILE A 34 15.60 0.10 28.02
C ILE A 34 14.30 0.04 28.82
N ASP A 35 13.87 1.15 29.40
CA ASP A 35 12.67 1.23 30.24
C ASP A 35 11.40 1.02 29.41
N GLU A 36 11.32 1.63 28.23
CA GLU A 36 10.24 1.45 27.25
C GLU A 36 10.16 -0.01 26.76
N ASN A 37 11.29 -0.63 26.44
CA ASN A 37 11.33 -2.05 26.07
C ASN A 37 11.02 -2.98 27.26
N ALA A 38 11.38 -2.62 28.49
CA ALA A 38 11.00 -3.36 29.68
C ALA A 38 9.49 -3.27 29.96
N GLU A 39 8.87 -2.13 29.68
CA GLU A 39 7.43 -1.95 29.74
C GLU A 39 6.70 -2.76 28.64
N LEU A 40 7.24 -2.78 27.41
CA LEU A 40 6.79 -3.63 26.31
C LEU A 40 6.93 -5.12 26.63
N LYS A 41 8.04 -5.54 27.22
CA LYS A 41 8.30 -6.93 27.65
C LYS A 41 7.43 -7.37 28.83
N ASN A 42 6.99 -6.44 29.67
CA ASN A 42 5.98 -6.70 30.70
C ASN A 42 4.56 -6.82 30.11
N LYS A 43 4.28 -6.15 28.99
CA LYS A 43 3.04 -6.27 28.21
C LYS A 43 3.01 -7.51 27.30
N LEU A 44 4.17 -7.95 26.79
CA LEU A 44 4.36 -9.11 25.90
C LEU A 44 5.20 -10.17 26.61
N ARG A 45 4.54 -11.10 27.31
CA ARG A 45 5.23 -12.28 27.82
C ARG A 45 5.64 -13.17 26.65
N GLU A 46 6.96 -13.30 26.51
CA GLU A 46 7.73 -14.25 25.69
C GLU A 46 7.91 -13.91 24.21
N ASN A 47 8.96 -13.12 23.91
CA ASN A 47 9.53 -13.11 22.56
C ASN A 47 11.07 -13.06 22.57
N SER A 48 11.71 -13.89 21.73
CA SER A 48 13.16 -14.12 21.75
C SER A 48 13.99 -13.09 20.96
N LEU A 49 13.34 -12.31 20.08
CA LEU A 49 13.99 -11.33 19.22
C LEU A 49 14.26 -10.00 19.95
N GLU A 50 13.34 -9.57 20.83
CA GLU A 50 13.49 -8.35 21.64
C GLU A 50 14.58 -8.50 22.70
N ASN A 51 14.76 -9.71 23.26
CA ASN A 51 15.88 -9.99 24.16
C ASN A 51 17.25 -9.82 23.48
N LYS A 52 17.37 -10.24 22.21
CA LYS A 52 18.60 -10.06 21.43
C LYS A 52 18.89 -8.59 21.10
N LYS A 53 17.84 -7.77 20.89
CA LYS A 53 17.99 -6.31 20.71
C LYS A 53 18.47 -5.65 22.00
N LEU A 54 17.93 -6.06 23.15
CA LEU A 54 18.35 -5.56 24.46
C LEU A 54 19.82 -5.91 24.76
N ASP A 55 20.23 -7.15 24.51
CA ASP A 55 21.62 -7.58 24.71
C ASP A 55 22.61 -6.77 23.84
N LEU A 56 22.26 -6.51 22.57
CA LEU A 56 23.06 -5.69 21.67
C LEU A 56 23.13 -4.21 22.11
N ILE A 57 22.05 -3.68 22.70
CA ILE A 57 22.02 -2.33 23.26
C ILE A 57 22.95 -2.23 24.47
N LEU A 58 22.93 -3.23 25.35
CA LEU A 58 23.80 -3.28 26.54
C LEU A 58 25.29 -3.39 26.16
N GLU A 59 25.63 -4.22 25.17
CA GLU A 59 27.00 -4.37 24.67
C GLU A 59 27.55 -3.07 24.05
N LYS A 60 26.71 -2.35 23.30
CA LYS A 60 27.06 -1.01 22.77
C LYS A 60 27.27 0.01 23.89
N LEU A 61 26.49 -0.07 24.98
CA LEU A 61 26.61 0.85 26.11
C LEU A 61 27.93 0.66 26.87
N ASP A 62 28.38 -0.58 27.04
CA ASP A 62 29.69 -0.87 27.64
C ASP A 62 30.84 -0.42 26.73
N SER A 63 30.73 -0.61 25.41
CA SER A 63 31.71 -0.12 24.44
C SER A 63 31.85 1.42 24.47
N ILE A 64 30.75 2.15 24.62
CA ILE A 64 30.76 3.61 24.74
C ILE A 64 31.41 4.06 26.06
N LYS A 65 31.17 3.35 27.16
CA LYS A 65 31.81 3.63 28.46
C LYS A 65 33.32 3.42 28.41
N GLU A 66 33.80 2.41 27.68
CA GLU A 66 35.24 2.21 27.49
C GLU A 66 35.86 3.28 26.58
N LEU A 67 35.20 3.65 25.47
CA LEU A 67 35.62 4.75 24.60
C LEU A 67 35.66 6.11 25.33
N LYS A 68 34.74 6.36 26.28
CA LYS A 68 34.78 7.54 27.18
C LYS A 68 36.09 7.59 27.96
N LYS A 69 36.51 6.44 28.49
CA LYS A 69 37.71 6.31 29.32
C LYS A 69 38.99 6.46 28.50
N GLU A 70 39.04 5.89 27.29
CA GLU A 70 40.17 6.07 26.37
C GLU A 70 40.30 7.50 25.83
N ASN A 71 39.19 8.12 25.39
CA ASN A 71 39.21 9.49 24.87
C ASN A 71 39.56 10.53 25.95
N TYR A 72 39.08 10.34 27.18
CA TYR A 72 39.46 11.20 28.31
C TYR A 72 40.99 11.16 28.56
N ASN A 73 41.60 9.98 28.49
CA ASN A 73 43.03 9.80 28.67
C ASN A 73 43.87 10.33 27.48
N ASN A 74 43.36 10.24 26.25
CA ASN A 74 44.06 10.72 25.05
C ASN A 74 44.05 12.27 24.92
N ILE A 75 42.99 12.93 25.37
CA ILE A 75 42.85 14.40 25.27
C ILE A 75 43.72 15.13 26.32
N ILE A 76 43.88 14.56 27.51
CA ILE A 76 44.76 15.14 28.54
C ILE A 76 46.23 15.14 28.08
N ASN A 77 46.65 14.12 27.33
CA ASN A 77 48.04 13.86 26.98
C ASN A 77 48.53 14.48 25.65
N LYS A 78 47.69 15.22 24.91
CA LYS A 78 48.09 15.87 23.65
C LYS A 78 48.76 17.24 23.86
N PRO A 79 49.91 17.54 23.21
CA PRO A 79 50.59 18.83 23.31
C PRO A 79 49.84 19.96 22.59
N SER A 80 49.97 21.17 23.13
CA SER A 80 49.13 22.36 22.92
C SER A 80 49.19 23.06 21.54
N GLU A 81 50.05 22.61 20.62
CA GLU A 81 50.29 23.31 19.35
C GLU A 81 49.35 22.87 18.19
N GLU A 82 48.66 21.73 18.28
CA GLU A 82 47.78 21.24 17.20
C GLU A 82 46.35 21.85 17.20
N LEU A 83 45.96 22.57 18.25
CA LEU A 83 44.58 23.06 18.47
C LEU A 83 44.30 24.49 17.96
N SER A 84 45.28 25.14 17.34
CA SER A 84 45.15 26.53 16.88
C SER A 84 44.33 26.72 15.59
N LEU A 85 43.87 25.65 14.94
CA LEU A 85 43.12 25.72 13.67
C LEU A 85 41.59 25.81 13.79
N GLU A 86 40.98 25.56 14.96
CA GLU A 86 39.52 25.55 15.15
C GLU A 86 38.94 26.87 15.70
N LYS A 87 39.71 27.95 15.63
CA LYS A 87 39.52 29.14 16.48
C LYS A 87 38.70 30.30 15.87
N GLN A 88 37.91 30.11 14.83
CA GLN A 88 37.13 31.23 14.27
C GLN A 88 35.60 31.06 14.35
N ASN A 89 35.05 31.83 15.31
CA ASN A 89 33.73 32.46 15.41
C ASN A 89 32.54 31.61 15.88
N LEU A 90 31.98 31.94 17.07
CA LEU A 90 30.54 32.21 17.30
C LEU A 90 30.25 32.55 18.77
N ASP A 91 29.62 33.71 19.01
CA ASP A 91 28.94 34.03 20.27
C ASP A 91 27.85 32.98 20.57
N ARG A 92 28.08 32.08 21.53
CA ARG A 92 27.10 31.09 22.00
C ARG A 92 26.20 31.72 23.06
N LYS A 93 24.93 32.00 22.71
CA LYS A 93 23.87 32.29 23.70
C LYS A 93 23.31 30.99 24.27
N GLU A 94 23.19 30.92 25.59
CA GLU A 94 22.61 29.78 26.31
C GLU A 94 21.12 29.59 25.99
N PRO A 95 20.60 28.34 26.05
CA PRO A 95 19.17 28.04 25.87
C PRO A 95 18.29 28.86 26.82
N LYS A 96 17.18 29.39 26.30
CA LYS A 96 16.22 30.16 27.11
C LYS A 96 15.19 29.24 27.76
N GLU A 97 14.87 29.51 29.02
CA GLU A 97 13.71 28.89 29.66
C GLU A 97 12.44 29.54 29.11
N ILE A 98 11.72 28.82 28.25
CA ILE A 98 10.44 29.26 27.64
C ILE A 98 9.29 28.59 28.40
N ASP A 99 8.15 29.27 28.47
CA ASP A 99 6.90 28.61 28.85
C ASP A 99 6.63 27.46 27.88
N LYS A 100 6.59 26.23 28.41
CA LYS A 100 6.36 24.99 27.64
C LYS A 100 4.97 24.92 26.98
N ARG A 101 4.13 25.94 27.12
CA ARG A 101 2.86 26.08 26.41
C ARG A 101 2.89 27.11 25.29
N ASP A 102 3.97 27.88 25.15
CA ASP A 102 4.12 28.88 24.08
C ASP A 102 4.67 28.24 22.80
N ILE A 103 3.76 27.74 21.97
CA ILE A 103 4.07 27.12 20.67
C ILE A 103 4.92 28.03 19.79
N ASN A 104 4.61 29.33 19.75
CA ASN A 104 5.32 30.29 18.89
C ASN A 104 6.72 30.61 19.42
N GLY A 105 6.88 30.66 20.75
CA GLY A 105 8.18 30.80 21.41
C GLY A 105 9.07 29.61 21.14
N LEU A 106 8.56 28.39 21.35
CA LEU A 106 9.25 27.13 21.09
C LEU A 106 9.66 27.01 19.61
N LEU A 107 8.74 27.28 18.67
CA LEU A 107 9.04 27.26 17.23
C LEU A 107 10.16 28.25 16.86
N LYS A 108 10.10 29.49 17.36
CA LYS A 108 11.12 30.51 17.06
C LYS A 108 12.50 30.16 17.60
N GLU A 109 12.59 29.62 18.81
CA GLU A 109 13.89 29.19 19.35
C GLU A 109 14.39 27.95 18.60
N GLY A 110 13.51 27.00 18.27
CA GLY A 110 13.83 25.87 17.40
C GLY A 110 14.44 26.29 16.06
N GLU A 111 13.80 27.22 15.35
CA GLU A 111 14.31 27.79 14.09
C GLU A 111 15.62 28.58 14.31
N TYR A 112 15.73 29.33 15.39
CA TYR A 112 16.94 30.08 15.72
C TYR A 112 18.17 29.17 15.90
N TYR A 113 18.02 28.05 16.60
CA TYR A 113 19.10 27.08 16.74
C TYR A 113 19.37 26.30 15.45
N LEU A 114 18.35 26.09 14.62
CA LEU A 114 18.50 25.47 13.30
C LEU A 114 19.30 26.34 12.33
N ASP A 115 19.00 27.65 12.25
CA ASP A 115 19.70 28.60 11.38
C ASP A 115 21.17 28.80 11.78
N ARG A 116 21.48 28.54 13.07
CA ARG A 116 22.83 28.61 13.61
C ARG A 116 23.64 27.35 13.39
N TYR A 117 23.07 26.33 12.74
CA TYR A 117 23.65 25.00 12.63
C TYR A 117 25.04 25.01 11.97
N ASN A 118 26.06 25.15 12.80
CA ASN A 118 27.48 24.99 12.48
C ASN A 118 28.08 23.79 13.24
N ASN A 119 27.31 23.12 14.11
CA ASN A 119 27.72 21.94 14.88
C ASN A 119 26.49 21.13 15.37
N HIS A 120 26.71 19.86 15.73
CA HIS A 120 25.65 18.93 16.17
C HIS A 120 24.87 19.33 17.42
N GLU A 121 25.41 20.20 18.27
CA GLU A 121 24.81 20.57 19.56
C GLU A 121 23.61 21.50 19.37
N ASP A 122 23.76 22.50 18.49
CA ASP A 122 22.68 23.43 18.14
C ASP A 122 21.50 22.69 17.48
N LEU A 123 21.76 21.64 16.68
CA LEU A 123 20.69 20.84 16.07
C LEU A 123 19.90 20.01 17.09
N ILE A 124 20.54 19.44 18.11
CA ILE A 124 19.83 18.72 19.18
C ILE A 124 18.89 19.68 19.91
N ILE A 125 19.41 20.86 20.29
CA ILE A 125 18.61 21.89 20.96
C ILE A 125 17.45 22.34 20.08
N SER A 126 17.69 22.53 18.78
CA SER A 126 16.64 22.83 17.80
C SER A 126 15.57 21.74 17.77
N MET A 127 15.96 20.47 17.64
CA MET A 127 15.04 19.32 17.61
C MET A 127 14.22 19.20 18.90
N ASP A 128 14.80 19.50 20.06
CA ASP A 128 14.07 19.48 21.34
C ASP A 128 12.96 20.53 21.37
N TYR A 129 13.27 21.79 21.02
CA TYR A 129 12.25 22.87 20.96
C TYR A 129 11.19 22.61 19.89
N LEU A 130 11.60 22.14 18.71
CA LEU A 130 10.67 21.78 17.64
C LEU A 130 9.80 20.58 18.02
N GLY A 131 10.35 19.62 18.76
CA GLY A 131 9.62 18.46 19.27
C GLY A 131 8.51 18.88 20.22
N GLU A 132 8.84 19.70 21.22
CA GLU A 132 7.83 20.26 22.14
C GLU A 132 6.78 21.08 21.39
N ALA A 133 7.18 21.91 20.42
CA ALA A 133 6.23 22.68 19.60
C ALA A 133 5.31 21.77 18.76
N SER A 134 5.87 20.70 18.17
CA SER A 134 5.14 19.71 17.36
C SER A 134 4.12 18.95 18.20
N ASP A 135 4.49 18.49 19.39
CA ASP A 135 3.60 17.78 20.32
C ASP A 135 2.44 18.66 20.81
N LEU A 136 2.62 19.98 20.81
CA LEU A 136 1.56 20.96 21.08
C LEU A 136 0.70 21.30 19.86
N GLY A 137 0.99 20.72 18.69
CA GLY A 137 0.22 20.88 17.45
C GLY A 137 0.81 21.88 16.43
N SER A 138 2.08 22.27 16.57
CA SER A 138 2.73 23.11 15.56
C SER A 138 3.03 22.33 14.28
N ILE A 139 2.16 22.49 13.29
CA ILE A 139 2.30 21.92 11.94
C ILE A 139 3.65 22.27 11.30
N LYS A 140 4.11 23.53 11.44
CA LYS A 140 5.40 23.98 10.91
C LYS A 140 6.57 23.29 11.61
N ALA A 141 6.50 23.11 12.93
CA ALA A 141 7.54 22.39 13.66
C ALA A 141 7.58 20.91 13.25
N SER A 142 6.42 20.27 13.08
CA SER A 142 6.34 18.92 12.54
C SER A 142 6.97 18.84 11.15
N TYR A 143 6.68 19.76 10.23
CA TYR A 143 7.31 19.78 8.91
C TYR A 143 8.84 19.92 8.96
N ILE A 144 9.35 20.83 9.80
CA ILE A 144 10.79 21.03 9.97
C ILE A 144 11.46 19.76 10.51
N LEU A 145 10.86 19.12 11.52
CA LEU A 145 11.36 17.83 12.04
C LEU A 145 11.33 16.75 10.96
N GLY A 146 10.26 16.67 10.17
CA GLY A 146 10.17 15.77 9.02
C GLY A 146 11.34 15.94 8.06
N ASN A 147 11.70 17.18 7.70
CA ASN A 147 12.86 17.47 6.86
C ASN A 147 14.18 17.06 7.52
N ILE A 148 14.35 17.33 8.82
CA ILE A 148 15.56 16.93 9.57
C ILE A 148 15.74 15.40 9.53
N TYR A 149 14.69 14.64 9.87
CA TYR A 149 14.73 13.18 9.85
C TYR A 149 14.83 12.59 8.43
N TYR A 150 14.42 13.32 7.39
CA TYR A 150 14.52 12.85 6.01
C TYR A 150 15.90 13.10 5.39
N GLU A 151 16.47 14.30 5.60
CA GLU A 151 17.62 14.81 4.83
C GLU A 151 18.94 14.74 5.60
N ASN A 152 18.93 14.78 6.94
CA ASN A 152 20.15 14.88 7.73
C ASN A 152 20.88 13.53 7.85
N GLU A 153 22.14 13.44 7.43
CA GLU A 153 22.91 12.18 7.43
C GLU A 153 23.02 11.50 8.81
N PHE A 154 23.04 12.26 9.90
CA PHE A 154 23.26 11.74 11.25
C PHE A 154 21.97 11.36 11.96
N TYR A 155 20.88 12.06 11.66
CA TYR A 155 19.58 11.87 12.28
C TYR A 155 18.56 11.24 11.32
N LYS A 156 19.01 10.75 10.16
CA LYS A 156 18.13 10.17 9.16
C LYS A 156 17.32 9.00 9.74
N ASP A 157 16.01 9.15 9.72
CA ASP A 157 15.04 8.14 10.13
C ASP A 157 13.77 8.34 9.29
N ILE A 158 13.58 7.49 8.28
CA ILE A 158 12.50 7.65 7.31
C ILE A 158 11.13 7.44 7.96
N ASP A 159 11.04 6.56 8.95
CA ASP A 159 9.76 6.24 9.59
C ASP A 159 9.32 7.39 10.51
N LEU A 160 10.26 8.00 11.26
CA LEU A 160 9.99 9.24 11.99
C LEU A 160 9.68 10.41 11.04
N ALA A 161 10.39 10.53 9.92
CA ALA A 161 10.09 11.55 8.92
C ALA A 161 8.64 11.42 8.41
N ILE A 162 8.20 10.20 8.08
CA ILE A 162 6.81 9.91 7.69
C ILE A 162 5.83 10.34 8.79
N GLU A 163 6.10 10.03 10.06
CA GLU A 163 5.23 10.42 11.17
C GLU A 163 5.07 11.94 11.27
N TYR A 164 6.19 12.67 11.21
CA TYR A 164 6.17 14.13 11.28
C TYR A 164 5.54 14.79 10.05
N TYR A 165 5.77 14.26 8.85
CA TYR A 165 5.06 14.71 7.66
C TYR A 165 3.57 14.45 7.76
N LYS A 166 3.12 13.27 8.24
CA LYS A 166 1.70 13.01 8.50
C LYS A 166 1.10 14.03 9.46
N ARG A 167 1.77 14.33 10.58
CA ARG A 167 1.34 15.36 11.55
C ARG A 167 1.19 16.72 10.87
N ALA A 168 2.14 17.12 10.03
CA ALA A 168 2.06 18.37 9.30
C ALA A 168 0.95 18.38 8.23
N SER A 169 0.72 17.25 7.55
CA SER A 169 -0.30 17.09 6.52
C SER A 169 -1.72 17.26 7.06
N PHE A 170 -2.01 16.88 8.32
CA PHE A 170 -3.31 17.18 8.95
C PHE A 170 -3.64 18.68 8.98
N GLY A 171 -2.61 19.53 8.97
CA GLY A 171 -2.73 20.98 8.84
C GLY A 171 -2.92 21.49 7.42
N ARG A 172 -3.00 20.60 6.41
CA ARG A 172 -2.92 20.89 4.98
C ARG A 172 -1.66 21.67 4.59
N TYR A 173 -0.53 21.32 5.21
CA TYR A 173 0.76 21.88 4.85
C TYR A 173 1.24 21.25 3.54
N GLU A 174 1.09 21.96 2.42
CA GLU A 174 1.26 21.43 1.06
C GLU A 174 2.62 20.77 0.86
N GLU A 175 3.71 21.38 1.34
CA GLU A 175 5.05 20.83 1.18
C GLU A 175 5.28 19.53 1.98
N ALA A 176 4.56 19.34 3.08
CA ALA A 176 4.62 18.09 3.85
C ALA A 176 3.91 16.95 3.11
N ILE A 177 2.80 17.26 2.45
CA ILE A 177 2.01 16.33 1.66
C ILE A 177 2.82 15.87 0.45
N GLU A 178 3.46 16.80 -0.27
CA GLU A 178 4.33 16.48 -1.40
C GLU A 178 5.49 15.56 -0.98
N LYS A 179 6.15 15.86 0.14
CA LYS A 179 7.21 15.00 0.70
C LYS A 179 6.68 13.63 1.08
N LEU A 180 5.52 13.55 1.71
CA LEU A 180 4.90 12.28 2.11
C LEU A 180 4.58 11.40 0.89
N ILE A 181 3.96 11.98 -0.15
CA ILE A 181 3.66 11.29 -1.41
C ILE A 181 4.94 10.78 -2.04
N GLN A 182 5.96 11.63 -2.17
CA GLN A 182 7.26 11.24 -2.74
C GLN A 182 7.89 10.06 -1.99
N ILE A 183 7.85 10.07 -0.65
CA ILE A 183 8.40 8.98 0.16
C ILE A 183 7.63 7.68 -0.09
N TYR A 184 6.30 7.75 -0.17
CA TYR A 184 5.46 6.58 -0.39
C TYR A 184 5.67 5.99 -1.78
N GLU A 185 5.77 6.83 -2.81
CA GLU A 185 6.07 6.38 -4.16
C GLU A 185 7.45 5.71 -4.23
N ASN A 186 8.47 6.30 -3.58
CA ASN A 186 9.80 5.71 -3.53
C ASN A 186 9.79 4.34 -2.84
N LYS A 187 9.19 4.22 -1.65
CA LYS A 187 9.09 2.94 -0.93
C LYS A 187 8.28 1.89 -1.71
N GLY A 188 7.19 2.30 -2.34
CA GLY A 188 6.41 1.45 -3.25
C GLY A 188 7.24 0.95 -4.44
N ASN A 189 8.02 1.83 -5.07
CA ASN A 189 8.94 1.48 -6.16
C ASN A 189 10.08 0.56 -5.72
N GLU A 190 10.48 0.62 -4.46
CA GLU A 190 11.47 -0.29 -3.85
C GLU A 190 10.88 -1.67 -3.48
N GLY A 191 9.57 -1.87 -3.68
CA GLY A 191 8.87 -3.13 -3.47
C GLY A 191 8.07 -3.20 -2.17
N GLU A 192 8.01 -2.13 -1.38
CA GLU A 192 7.12 -2.03 -0.22
C GLU A 192 5.72 -1.60 -0.66
N TYR A 193 5.00 -2.49 -1.37
CA TYR A 193 3.74 -2.15 -2.06
C TYR A 193 2.60 -1.67 -1.15
N ILE A 194 2.69 -1.89 0.17
CA ILE A 194 1.77 -1.31 1.15
C ILE A 194 1.77 0.24 1.10
N TYR A 195 2.86 0.87 0.65
CA TYR A 195 2.88 2.32 0.50
C TYR A 195 2.02 2.82 -0.66
N TYR A 196 1.75 1.99 -1.68
CA TYR A 196 0.74 2.30 -2.68
C TYR A 196 -0.68 2.23 -2.09
N HIS A 197 -0.94 1.32 -1.15
CA HIS A 197 -2.20 1.36 -0.40
C HIS A 197 -2.38 2.71 0.32
N TYR A 198 -1.35 3.16 1.04
CA TYR A 198 -1.40 4.45 1.74
C TYR A 198 -1.52 5.65 0.80
N LEU A 199 -0.93 5.61 -0.40
CA LEU A 199 -1.17 6.60 -1.44
C LEU A 199 -2.64 6.59 -1.89
N GLY A 200 -3.21 5.41 -2.09
CA GLY A 200 -4.63 5.24 -2.35
C GLY A 200 -5.49 5.91 -1.29
N ASP A 201 -5.23 5.67 -0.01
CA ASP A 201 -5.96 6.30 1.11
C ASP A 201 -5.87 7.84 1.08
N ILE A 202 -4.69 8.40 0.77
CA ILE A 202 -4.49 9.84 0.67
C ILE A 202 -5.44 10.46 -0.36
N PHE A 203 -5.55 9.84 -1.55
CA PHE A 203 -6.42 10.34 -2.63
C PHE A 203 -7.88 9.93 -2.49
N PHE A 204 -8.17 8.90 -1.69
CA PHE A 204 -9.54 8.39 -1.45
C PHE A 204 -10.27 9.20 -0.38
N ASN A 205 -9.65 9.44 0.79
CA ASN A 205 -10.33 10.16 1.86
C ASN A 205 -10.38 11.68 1.61
N GLY A 206 -9.46 12.20 0.79
CA GLY A 206 -9.29 13.64 0.61
C GLY A 206 -8.84 14.38 1.88
N ASP A 207 -8.23 13.65 2.83
CA ASP A 207 -7.85 14.20 4.14
C ASP A 207 -6.79 15.31 4.02
N PHE A 208 -5.89 15.17 3.04
CA PHE A 208 -4.76 16.07 2.80
C PHE A 208 -4.82 16.76 1.43
N VAL A 209 -5.34 16.05 0.43
CA VAL A 209 -5.45 16.48 -0.97
C VAL A 209 -6.92 16.46 -1.40
N GLU A 210 -7.25 17.07 -2.53
CA GLU A 210 -8.57 16.85 -3.13
C GLU A 210 -8.74 15.37 -3.50
N GLU A 211 -9.94 14.83 -3.24
CA GLU A 211 -10.30 13.48 -3.62
C GLU A 211 -10.05 13.29 -5.13
N ASN A 212 -9.38 12.19 -5.48
CA ASN A 212 -9.07 11.90 -6.88
C ASN A 212 -9.29 10.42 -7.18
N LYS A 213 -10.42 10.14 -7.85
CA LYS A 213 -10.84 8.78 -8.25
C LYS A 213 -9.82 8.05 -9.08
N GLU A 214 -9.24 8.72 -10.07
CA GLU A 214 -8.25 8.11 -10.96
C GLU A 214 -7.03 7.65 -10.16
N LYS A 215 -6.48 8.53 -9.32
CA LYS A 215 -5.29 8.23 -8.52
C LYS A 215 -5.51 7.17 -7.47
N TYR A 216 -6.59 7.25 -6.68
CA TYR A 216 -6.78 6.24 -5.64
C TYR A 216 -7.01 4.85 -6.25
N MET A 217 -7.73 4.77 -7.38
CA MET A 217 -7.94 3.50 -8.08
C MET A 217 -6.63 2.95 -8.63
N GLU A 218 -5.81 3.81 -9.24
CA GLU A 218 -4.47 3.44 -9.74
C GLU A 218 -3.60 2.86 -8.63
N TYR A 219 -3.46 3.56 -7.50
CA TYR A 219 -2.59 3.11 -6.43
C TYR A 219 -3.11 1.86 -5.71
N TYR A 220 -4.42 1.75 -5.47
CA TYR A 220 -4.97 0.50 -4.93
C TYR A 220 -4.78 -0.66 -5.91
N MET A 221 -4.91 -0.44 -7.23
CA MET A 221 -4.70 -1.47 -8.24
C MET A 221 -3.26 -1.99 -8.21
N ILE A 222 -2.28 -1.07 -8.22
CA ILE A 222 -0.85 -1.43 -8.13
C ILE A 222 -0.58 -2.28 -6.88
N ALA A 223 -1.14 -1.88 -5.73
CA ALA A 223 -0.97 -2.62 -4.48
C ALA A 223 -1.67 -4.00 -4.52
N ALA A 224 -2.90 -4.07 -5.05
CA ALA A 224 -3.69 -5.29 -5.14
C ALA A 224 -3.06 -6.33 -6.08
N GLU A 225 -2.54 -5.92 -7.24
CA GLU A 225 -1.77 -6.78 -8.16
C GLU A 225 -0.53 -7.40 -7.53
N LYS A 226 -0.02 -6.80 -6.44
CA LYS A 226 1.12 -7.30 -5.68
C LYS A 226 0.72 -8.08 -4.43
N GLY A 227 -0.59 -8.32 -4.24
CA GLY A 227 -1.12 -9.11 -3.15
C GLY A 227 -1.31 -8.36 -1.83
N VAL A 228 -1.42 -7.02 -1.86
CA VAL A 228 -1.78 -6.24 -0.66
C VAL A 228 -3.27 -6.40 -0.39
N GLU A 229 -3.60 -7.19 0.64
CA GLU A 229 -4.98 -7.60 0.99
C GLU A 229 -5.88 -6.40 1.29
N GLU A 230 -5.37 -5.36 1.97
CA GLU A 230 -6.13 -4.17 2.29
C GLU A 230 -6.60 -3.43 1.03
N SER A 231 -5.76 -3.37 -0.01
CA SER A 231 -6.11 -2.75 -1.29
C SER A 231 -7.07 -3.59 -2.10
N ILE A 232 -6.92 -4.92 -2.10
CA ILE A 232 -7.88 -5.84 -2.73
C ILE A 232 -9.28 -5.62 -2.14
N ASN A 233 -9.38 -5.66 -0.80
CA ASN A 233 -10.64 -5.44 -0.09
C ASN A 233 -11.23 -4.05 -0.38
N LYS A 234 -10.38 -3.02 -0.43
CA LYS A 234 -10.83 -1.66 -0.74
C LYS A 234 -11.41 -1.56 -2.15
N LEU A 235 -10.72 -2.11 -3.15
CA LEU A 235 -11.17 -2.11 -4.54
C LEU A 235 -12.47 -2.87 -4.73
N ILE A 236 -12.60 -4.07 -4.15
CA ILE A 236 -13.83 -4.87 -4.24
C ILE A 236 -15.01 -4.07 -3.67
N ASN A 237 -14.85 -3.45 -2.49
CA ASN A 237 -15.90 -2.62 -1.90
C ASN A 237 -16.25 -1.41 -2.79
N ILE A 238 -15.25 -0.74 -3.37
CA ILE A 238 -15.48 0.37 -4.31
C ILE A 238 -16.25 -0.11 -5.54
N TYR A 239 -15.90 -1.26 -6.12
CA TYR A 239 -16.62 -1.81 -7.25
C TYR A 239 -18.05 -2.23 -6.89
N ILE A 240 -18.27 -2.80 -5.71
CA ILE A 240 -19.62 -3.09 -5.21
C ILE A 240 -20.44 -1.80 -5.11
N ASP A 241 -19.89 -0.76 -4.48
CA ASP A 241 -20.57 0.53 -4.32
C ASP A 241 -20.91 1.16 -5.67
N LEU A 242 -20.01 1.10 -6.65
CA LEU A 242 -20.25 1.59 -8.01
C LEU A 242 -21.30 0.73 -8.75
N ALA A 243 -21.20 -0.60 -8.65
CA ALA A 243 -22.14 -1.52 -9.27
C ALA A 243 -23.56 -1.34 -8.69
N THR A 244 -23.71 -1.08 -7.38
CA THR A 244 -25.01 -0.75 -6.78
C THR A 244 -25.62 0.55 -7.31
N GLN A 245 -24.77 1.44 -7.84
CA GLN A 245 -25.17 2.67 -8.55
C GLN A 245 -25.37 2.45 -10.05
N ASN A 246 -25.39 1.19 -10.51
CA ASN A 246 -25.54 0.75 -11.90
C ASN A 246 -24.40 1.22 -12.81
N ASP A 247 -23.18 1.25 -12.29
CA ASP A 247 -21.96 1.38 -13.09
C ASP A 247 -21.70 0.02 -13.79
N PRO A 248 -21.83 -0.04 -15.13
CA PRO A 248 -21.73 -1.30 -15.85
C PRO A 248 -20.29 -1.80 -15.94
N GLU A 249 -19.29 -0.91 -15.95
CA GLU A 249 -17.88 -1.27 -15.87
C GLU A 249 -17.52 -1.86 -14.51
N ALA A 250 -18.04 -1.31 -13.40
CA ALA A 250 -17.80 -1.87 -12.07
C ALA A 250 -18.40 -3.28 -11.92
N SER A 251 -19.62 -3.49 -12.40
CA SER A 251 -20.25 -4.82 -12.43
C SER A 251 -19.44 -5.81 -13.28
N PHE A 252 -18.87 -5.34 -14.40
CA PHE A 252 -17.98 -6.16 -15.23
C PHE A 252 -16.73 -6.58 -14.48
N MET A 253 -16.07 -5.63 -13.80
CA MET A 253 -14.86 -5.89 -13.03
C MET A 253 -15.10 -6.87 -11.89
N LEU A 254 -16.26 -6.82 -11.22
CA LEU A 254 -16.63 -7.83 -10.23
C LEU A 254 -16.77 -9.21 -10.85
N GLY A 255 -17.37 -9.30 -12.05
CA GLY A 255 -17.43 -10.55 -12.82
C GLY A 255 -16.04 -11.13 -13.09
N GLU A 256 -15.08 -10.30 -13.53
CA GLU A 256 -13.70 -10.73 -13.74
C GLU A 256 -13.03 -11.19 -12.44
N ILE A 257 -13.22 -10.46 -11.33
CA ILE A 257 -12.64 -10.80 -10.02
C ILE A 257 -13.06 -12.20 -9.57
N TYR A 258 -14.35 -12.51 -9.63
CA TYR A 258 -14.88 -13.82 -9.24
C TYR A 258 -14.57 -14.92 -10.27
N ASN A 259 -14.50 -14.60 -11.56
CA ASN A 259 -14.21 -15.59 -12.60
C ASN A 259 -12.73 -16.01 -12.61
N ILE A 260 -11.82 -15.06 -12.39
CA ILE A 260 -10.38 -15.33 -12.37
C ILE A 260 -9.99 -15.99 -11.04
N GLY A 261 -10.53 -15.50 -9.92
CA GLY A 261 -10.23 -16.02 -8.59
C GLY A 261 -8.81 -15.74 -8.09
N GLU A 262 -8.16 -14.68 -8.59
CA GLU A 262 -6.84 -14.26 -8.11
C GLU A 262 -6.90 -13.48 -6.79
N TRP A 263 -7.98 -12.71 -6.59
CA TRP A 263 -8.18 -11.85 -5.42
C TRP A 263 -9.18 -12.42 -4.41
N VAL A 264 -10.07 -13.28 -4.88
CA VAL A 264 -11.09 -14.00 -4.10
C VAL A 264 -11.11 -15.45 -4.57
N GLU A 265 -11.75 -16.35 -3.83
CA GLU A 265 -11.99 -17.70 -4.35
C GLU A 265 -12.83 -17.61 -5.63
N ARG A 266 -12.43 -18.37 -6.67
CA ARG A 266 -13.17 -18.41 -7.94
C ARG A 266 -14.60 -18.88 -7.68
N ASP A 267 -15.57 -18.09 -8.13
CA ASP A 267 -16.99 -18.40 -8.04
C ASP A 267 -17.65 -18.08 -9.38
N GLU A 268 -17.97 -19.14 -10.12
CA GLU A 268 -18.48 -19.06 -11.49
C GLU A 268 -19.95 -18.58 -11.51
N GLU A 269 -20.74 -18.89 -10.46
CA GLU A 269 -22.12 -18.44 -10.37
C GLU A 269 -22.17 -16.94 -10.01
N GLU A 270 -21.39 -16.52 -9.02
CA GLU A 270 -21.29 -15.10 -8.63
C GLU A 270 -20.74 -14.25 -9.79
N ALA A 271 -19.69 -14.74 -10.48
CA ALA A 271 -19.17 -14.07 -11.68
C ALA A 271 -20.23 -13.91 -12.77
N PHE A 272 -21.01 -14.97 -13.03
CA PHE A 272 -22.09 -14.95 -14.01
C PHE A 272 -23.15 -13.90 -13.66
N ASP A 273 -23.54 -13.79 -12.40
CA ASP A 273 -24.50 -12.80 -11.92
C ASP A 273 -23.97 -11.36 -12.08
N TRP A 274 -22.69 -11.11 -11.80
CA TRP A 274 -22.07 -9.80 -12.02
C TRP A 274 -21.97 -9.44 -13.50
N TYR A 275 -21.62 -10.38 -14.38
CA TYR A 275 -21.63 -10.14 -15.82
C TYR A 275 -23.05 -9.86 -16.37
N ASN A 276 -24.08 -10.55 -15.87
CA ASN A 276 -25.48 -10.26 -16.22
C ASN A 276 -25.92 -8.88 -15.76
N LYS A 277 -25.49 -8.49 -14.55
CA LYS A 277 -25.75 -7.13 -14.05
C LYS A 277 -25.06 -6.11 -14.95
N SER A 278 -23.81 -6.34 -15.33
CA SER A 278 -23.08 -5.49 -16.28
C SER A 278 -23.81 -5.32 -17.60
N GLU A 279 -24.34 -6.40 -18.18
CA GLU A 279 -25.20 -6.33 -19.37
C GLU A 279 -26.45 -5.48 -19.12
N THR A 280 -27.14 -5.72 -18.01
CA THR A 280 -28.37 -5.01 -17.64
C THR A 280 -28.14 -3.50 -17.48
N ASP A 281 -26.97 -3.13 -16.94
CA ASP A 281 -26.55 -1.76 -16.73
C ASP A 281 -25.99 -1.10 -18.01
N GLY A 282 -25.86 -1.85 -19.11
CA GLY A 282 -25.60 -1.34 -20.45
C GLY A 282 -24.25 -1.70 -21.09
N ASN A 283 -23.47 -2.60 -20.49
CA ASN A 283 -22.20 -3.07 -21.07
C ASN A 283 -22.39 -4.40 -21.83
N GLU A 284 -22.31 -4.33 -23.16
CA GLU A 284 -22.44 -5.48 -24.06
C GLU A 284 -21.35 -6.55 -23.83
N GLU A 285 -20.16 -6.17 -23.36
CA GLU A 285 -19.11 -7.14 -23.03
C GLU A 285 -19.53 -8.06 -21.88
N GLY A 286 -20.32 -7.56 -20.93
CA GLY A 286 -20.93 -8.38 -19.87
C GLY A 286 -21.81 -9.49 -20.45
N ARG A 287 -22.56 -9.23 -21.52
CA ARG A 287 -23.35 -10.24 -22.22
C ARG A 287 -22.46 -11.34 -22.81
N VAL A 288 -21.37 -10.93 -23.46
CA VAL A 288 -20.40 -11.85 -24.07
C VAL A 288 -19.77 -12.74 -23.01
N LYS A 289 -19.24 -12.16 -21.93
CA LYS A 289 -18.62 -12.90 -20.83
C LYS A 289 -19.57 -13.83 -20.09
N ALA A 290 -20.79 -13.39 -19.80
CA ALA A 290 -21.81 -14.26 -19.24
C ALA A 290 -22.13 -15.44 -20.18
N GLY A 291 -22.14 -15.23 -21.50
CA GLY A 291 -22.36 -16.29 -22.49
C GLY A 291 -21.19 -17.25 -22.65
N GLU A 292 -19.95 -16.78 -22.49
CA GLU A 292 -18.74 -17.61 -22.45
C GLU A 292 -18.73 -18.48 -21.19
N LEU A 293 -18.99 -17.89 -20.02
CA LEU A 293 -18.99 -18.59 -18.74
C LEU A 293 -20.13 -19.62 -18.65
N ALA A 294 -21.33 -19.28 -19.12
CA ALA A 294 -22.44 -20.21 -19.19
C ALA A 294 -22.14 -21.41 -20.12
N LEU A 295 -21.37 -21.22 -21.18
CA LEU A 295 -20.91 -22.33 -22.04
C LEU A 295 -19.93 -23.24 -21.30
N GLU A 296 -18.97 -22.66 -20.56
CA GLU A 296 -17.98 -23.40 -19.76
C GLU A 296 -18.67 -24.25 -18.69
N ILE A 297 -19.57 -23.65 -17.90
CA ILE A 297 -20.37 -24.37 -16.88
C ILE A 297 -21.18 -25.49 -17.54
N GLY A 298 -21.81 -25.20 -18.69
CA GLY A 298 -22.55 -26.20 -19.46
C GLY A 298 -21.69 -27.38 -19.92
N ASP A 299 -20.43 -27.15 -20.32
CA ASP A 299 -19.48 -28.19 -20.72
C ASP A 299 -19.07 -29.08 -19.54
N ILE A 300 -18.76 -28.48 -18.39
CA ILE A 300 -18.40 -29.21 -17.16
C ILE A 300 -19.55 -30.14 -16.75
N LEU A 301 -20.77 -29.60 -16.66
CA LEU A 301 -21.96 -30.38 -16.29
C LEU A 301 -22.29 -31.48 -17.30
N TYR A 302 -22.03 -31.25 -18.59
CA TYR A 302 -22.22 -32.28 -19.61
C TYR A 302 -21.25 -33.46 -19.42
N GLU A 303 -19.98 -33.18 -19.08
CA GLU A 303 -18.98 -34.23 -18.78
C GLU A 303 -19.32 -35.01 -17.51
N GLU A 304 -19.95 -34.36 -16.54
CA GLU A 304 -20.46 -34.98 -15.31
C GLU A 304 -21.80 -35.73 -15.49
N GLU A 305 -22.33 -35.75 -16.71
CA GLU A 305 -23.65 -36.31 -17.04
C GLU A 305 -24.83 -35.65 -16.27
N ASP A 306 -24.70 -34.38 -15.91
CA ASP A 306 -25.77 -33.59 -15.29
C ASP A 306 -26.67 -32.93 -16.36
N ILE A 307 -27.98 -33.16 -16.25
CA ILE A 307 -29.00 -32.58 -17.13
C ILE A 307 -29.05 -31.05 -17.09
N LYS A 308 -28.55 -30.42 -16.01
CA LYS A 308 -28.44 -28.96 -15.90
C LYS A 308 -27.57 -28.33 -16.99
N CYS A 309 -26.71 -29.09 -17.67
CA CYS A 309 -25.97 -28.59 -18.84
C CYS A 309 -26.90 -27.98 -19.91
N ILE A 310 -28.14 -28.49 -20.05
CA ILE A 310 -29.12 -27.98 -21.01
C ILE A 310 -29.56 -26.57 -20.67
N GLU A 311 -29.75 -26.27 -19.39
CA GLU A 311 -30.11 -24.94 -18.91
C GLU A 311 -29.01 -23.93 -19.24
N TRP A 312 -27.77 -24.26 -18.87
CA TRP A 312 -26.60 -23.41 -19.11
C TRP A 312 -26.29 -23.20 -20.59
N TYR A 313 -26.39 -24.25 -21.42
CA TYR A 313 -26.28 -24.08 -22.87
C TYR A 313 -27.43 -23.27 -23.47
N SER A 314 -28.63 -23.32 -22.89
CA SER A 314 -29.75 -22.48 -23.31
C SER A 314 -29.48 -21.01 -23.00
N ILE A 315 -29.01 -20.70 -21.79
CA ILE A 315 -28.58 -19.37 -21.37
C ILE A 315 -27.49 -18.82 -22.33
N ALA A 316 -26.42 -19.57 -22.56
CA ALA A 316 -25.36 -19.15 -23.46
C ALA A 316 -25.86 -18.95 -24.91
N SER A 317 -26.78 -19.82 -25.37
CA SER A 317 -27.42 -19.72 -26.70
C SER A 317 -28.28 -18.46 -26.87
N GLU A 318 -28.99 -18.04 -25.82
CA GLU A 318 -29.76 -16.79 -25.75
C GLU A 318 -28.86 -15.55 -25.75
N LYS A 319 -27.68 -15.66 -25.15
CA LYS A 319 -26.58 -14.69 -25.25
C LYS A 319 -25.81 -14.77 -26.57
N GLU A 320 -26.42 -15.36 -27.59
CA GLU A 320 -25.89 -15.48 -28.96
C GLU A 320 -24.58 -16.28 -29.10
N ASN A 321 -24.18 -17.03 -28.07
CA ASN A 321 -23.02 -17.91 -28.17
C ASN A 321 -23.28 -19.03 -29.18
N ARG A 322 -22.62 -18.91 -30.33
CA ARG A 322 -22.77 -19.81 -31.49
C ARG A 322 -22.35 -21.24 -31.22
N GLU A 323 -21.41 -21.46 -30.29
CA GLU A 323 -20.98 -22.80 -29.90
C GLU A 323 -22.00 -23.46 -28.98
N ALA A 324 -22.55 -22.71 -28.02
CA ALA A 324 -23.66 -23.19 -27.19
C ALA A 324 -24.89 -23.55 -28.04
N GLN A 325 -25.26 -22.71 -29.01
CA GLN A 325 -26.34 -23.00 -29.97
C GLN A 325 -26.10 -24.34 -30.69
N TYR A 326 -24.86 -24.59 -31.13
CA TYR A 326 -24.50 -25.84 -31.80
C TYR A 326 -24.53 -27.06 -30.86
N LYS A 327 -24.00 -26.92 -29.64
CA LYS A 327 -23.99 -28.00 -28.63
C LYS A 327 -25.40 -28.36 -28.17
N LEU A 328 -26.23 -27.36 -27.87
CA LEU A 328 -27.63 -27.57 -27.53
C LEU A 328 -28.40 -28.27 -28.67
N ALA A 329 -28.13 -27.91 -29.93
CA ALA A 329 -28.69 -28.60 -31.09
C ALA A 329 -28.29 -30.09 -31.16
N GLN A 330 -27.02 -30.41 -30.82
CA GLN A 330 -26.55 -31.80 -30.76
C GLN A 330 -27.27 -32.62 -29.69
N LEU A 331 -27.58 -32.01 -28.54
CA LEU A 331 -28.32 -32.68 -27.47
C LEU A 331 -29.72 -33.07 -27.94
N PHE A 332 -30.46 -32.14 -28.56
CA PHE A 332 -31.77 -32.43 -29.14
C PHE A 332 -31.72 -33.40 -30.34
N GLU A 333 -30.69 -33.34 -31.18
CA GLU A 333 -30.52 -34.27 -32.31
C GLU A 333 -30.32 -35.72 -31.83
N LYS A 334 -29.49 -35.91 -30.81
CA LYS A 334 -29.14 -37.24 -30.27
C LYS A 334 -30.18 -37.75 -29.28
N GLY A 335 -30.93 -36.85 -28.63
CA GLY A 335 -31.78 -37.18 -27.49
C GLY A 335 -30.98 -37.47 -26.21
N ASN A 336 -29.88 -36.76 -26.00
CA ASN A 336 -29.08 -36.87 -24.77
C ASN A 336 -29.72 -36.00 -23.68
N PHE A 337 -30.02 -36.59 -22.52
CA PHE A 337 -30.72 -35.97 -21.37
C PHE A 337 -32.16 -35.49 -21.64
N VAL A 338 -32.46 -35.11 -22.88
CA VAL A 338 -33.78 -34.76 -23.40
C VAL A 338 -34.24 -35.78 -24.44
N GLY A 339 -35.55 -35.88 -24.66
CA GLY A 339 -36.08 -36.62 -25.81
C GLY A 339 -35.57 -36.02 -27.13
N ARG A 340 -35.38 -36.87 -28.14
CA ARG A 340 -34.95 -36.43 -29.48
C ARG A 340 -35.97 -35.45 -30.09
N ASP A 341 -35.49 -34.29 -30.52
CA ASP A 341 -36.27 -33.24 -31.17
C ASP A 341 -35.49 -32.64 -32.35
N GLU A 342 -35.72 -33.19 -33.54
CA GLU A 342 -35.02 -32.75 -34.75
C GLU A 342 -35.39 -31.34 -35.21
N GLU A 343 -36.59 -30.87 -34.85
CA GLU A 343 -37.07 -29.55 -35.26
C GLU A 343 -36.35 -28.47 -34.48
N ARG A 344 -36.30 -28.61 -33.15
CA ARG A 344 -35.49 -27.73 -32.28
C ARG A 344 -34.02 -27.78 -32.62
N ALA A 345 -33.48 -28.98 -32.87
CA ALA A 345 -32.08 -29.14 -33.30
C ALA A 345 -31.80 -28.37 -34.60
N LEU A 346 -32.68 -28.50 -35.60
CA LEU A 346 -32.51 -27.79 -36.88
C LEU A 346 -32.57 -26.26 -36.71
N GLU A 347 -33.47 -25.76 -35.87
CA GLU A 347 -33.59 -24.33 -35.58
C GLU A 347 -32.31 -23.78 -34.94
N LEU A 348 -31.82 -24.46 -33.90
CA LEU A 348 -30.58 -24.08 -33.22
C LEU A 348 -29.35 -24.18 -34.14
N TYR A 349 -29.27 -25.20 -35.00
CA TYR A 349 -28.21 -25.28 -36.02
C TYR A 349 -28.27 -24.14 -37.04
N LYS A 350 -29.46 -23.66 -37.42
CA LYS A 350 -29.58 -22.50 -38.30
C LYS A 350 -29.08 -21.23 -37.60
N ARG A 351 -29.51 -20.98 -36.37
CA ARG A 351 -29.04 -19.85 -35.56
C ARG A 351 -27.52 -19.84 -35.42
N ALA A 352 -26.93 -20.99 -35.06
CA ALA A 352 -25.48 -21.13 -34.98
C ALA A 352 -24.78 -20.83 -36.30
N ALA A 353 -25.35 -21.28 -37.42
CA ALA A 353 -24.80 -21.02 -38.76
C ALA A 353 -24.93 -19.54 -39.18
N GLU A 354 -26.04 -18.89 -38.84
CA GLU A 354 -26.27 -17.46 -39.05
C GLU A 354 -25.28 -16.62 -38.24
N ASN A 355 -24.93 -17.07 -37.03
CA ASN A 355 -23.86 -16.50 -36.19
C ASN A 355 -22.44 -16.99 -36.59
N GLY A 356 -22.29 -17.56 -37.78
CA GLY A 356 -20.98 -17.88 -38.38
C GLY A 356 -20.33 -19.19 -37.91
N TYR A 357 -21.03 -20.08 -37.21
CA TYR A 357 -20.47 -21.38 -36.81
C TYR A 357 -20.46 -22.36 -37.97
N ILE A 358 -19.32 -22.51 -38.62
CA ILE A 358 -19.16 -23.28 -39.86
C ILE A 358 -19.60 -24.75 -39.72
N LYS A 359 -19.35 -25.38 -38.56
CA LYS A 359 -19.76 -26.78 -38.31
C LYS A 359 -21.28 -26.94 -38.32
N ALA A 360 -22.05 -25.88 -38.07
CA ALA A 360 -23.51 -25.92 -38.12
C ALA A 360 -24.04 -25.95 -39.57
N LEU A 361 -23.33 -25.35 -40.53
CA LEU A 361 -23.75 -25.33 -41.94
C LEU A 361 -23.90 -26.74 -42.54
N THR A 362 -23.05 -27.68 -42.15
CA THR A 362 -23.14 -29.07 -42.62
C THR A 362 -24.36 -29.77 -42.02
N LYS A 363 -24.64 -29.54 -40.73
CA LYS A 363 -25.82 -30.06 -40.04
C LYS A 363 -27.13 -29.53 -40.64
N VAL A 364 -27.23 -28.23 -40.94
CA VAL A 364 -28.38 -27.64 -41.63
C VAL A 364 -28.62 -28.28 -43.00
N LYS A 365 -27.54 -28.53 -43.76
CA LYS A 365 -27.61 -29.17 -45.10
C LYS A 365 -28.00 -30.64 -45.05
N ILE A 366 -27.70 -31.37 -43.97
CA ILE A 366 -27.97 -32.80 -43.83
C ILE A 366 -29.39 -33.07 -43.31
N ILE A 367 -29.88 -32.24 -42.39
CA ILE A 367 -31.22 -32.41 -41.79
C ILE A 367 -32.33 -32.01 -42.78
N LYS A 368 -32.11 -30.99 -43.62
CA LYS A 368 -33.11 -30.54 -44.63
C LYS A 368 -33.52 -31.65 -45.63
N PRO A 369 -32.60 -32.46 -46.20
CA PRO A 369 -32.94 -33.62 -47.01
C PRO A 369 -33.63 -34.76 -46.24
N MET A 370 -33.24 -35.06 -44.99
CA MET A 370 -33.86 -36.15 -44.22
C MET A 370 -35.37 -35.92 -44.01
N LYS A 371 -35.78 -34.70 -43.65
CA LYS A 371 -37.22 -34.35 -43.50
C LYS A 371 -38.00 -34.55 -44.82
N SER A 372 -37.37 -34.28 -45.97
CA SER A 372 -37.99 -34.49 -47.29
C SER A 372 -38.11 -35.96 -47.72
N LEU A 373 -37.27 -36.83 -47.16
CA LEU A 373 -37.32 -38.28 -47.41
C LEU A 373 -38.42 -38.93 -46.57
N PHE A 374 -38.53 -38.59 -45.29
CA PHE A 374 -39.55 -39.18 -44.40
C PHE A 374 -40.97 -38.64 -44.64
N ASN A 375 -41.12 -37.42 -45.17
CA ASN A 375 -42.44 -36.88 -45.54
C ASN A 375 -42.96 -37.41 -46.88
N LYS A 376 -42.12 -38.04 -47.71
CA LYS A 376 -42.54 -38.65 -48.99
C LYS A 376 -43.09 -40.07 -48.86
N GLU A 377 -42.99 -40.68 -47.68
CA GLU A 377 -43.48 -42.05 -47.42
C GLU A 377 -44.86 -42.08 -46.71
N ARG A 378 -45.56 -40.95 -46.63
CA ARG A 378 -46.87 -40.83 -45.95
C ARG A 378 -48.04 -40.32 -46.81
N ASP A 379 -47.85 -40.18 -48.12
CA ASP A 379 -48.93 -39.96 -49.10
C ASP A 379 -49.05 -41.21 -49.99
#